data_AF-A0A9P6WYK6-F1
#
_entry.id   AF-A0A9P6WYK6-F1
#
_cell.length_a   1.000
_cell.length_b   1.000
_cell.length_c   1.000
_cell.angle_alpha   90.00
_cell.angle_beta   90.00
_cell.angle_gamma   90.00
#
_symmetry.space_group_name_H-M   'P 1'
#
loop_
_entity.id
_entity.type
_entity.pdbx_description
1 polymer ?
#
loop_
_entity_poly.entity_id
_entity_poly.type
_entity_poly.pdbx_seq_one_letter_code
_entity_poly.pdbx_strand_id
1 'polypeptide(L)'
;MTTSHQYNYQDFVPTDALACPICGVTCLSLQDLNTHLDREHSEEDSKGALLSWLRNAQKKVSTSLITTSGPKQWVDLSNNPTFFVSDNHTAQQSEYVTRDHWQRETGNDKCAIQDCVRTVGRSGAGKQHCRMCGRLCCGVHTQYEIKLSRQAKHDAENGIWSKVCMECYVGREGYMNHQGVTRSKTDILLNKRAKIIDKVHLESNRLEKRLEKLARIHLSADNSNERFIHSNNNNVLLSPSSSIQSVSLDRADSVSSMDSSLGSVLSPKSSFVSNSNSILSMKLKYRDGEQSVTKWEDDKLVKKCPYCESTFTLINRKHHCRLCGKIVCGNTRCSKMIPLFIDMSSDTFDAEPVGDTRACCHCIRYAFKRKLSNEQTQNVPVIFRLYHQLSITRRNIENQLPKFHQFILALEKQKTISKTSESFIKATQIRKSLLDNFALYDTLVKSIKALPARSPCMKRLQTNICTASNIYLQQNMLPLQMLPRILKDKPERKQLFNQLDTFIEQSNLIESFICDAASEGRTDDVKTLKSSLQELQHEIDQIRSKLD
;
A
#
# COMPACT_ATOMS: atom_id res chain seq x y z
N MET A 1 -4.51 44.87 3.02
CA MET A 1 -3.59 44.76 4.16
C MET A 1 -3.47 43.30 4.55
N THR A 2 -2.22 42.87 4.71
CA THR A 2 -1.66 41.57 5.13
C THR A 2 -2.44 40.89 6.27
N THR A 3 -2.54 39.56 6.33
CA THR A 3 -1.59 38.72 7.08
C THR A 3 -1.38 37.33 6.48
N SER A 4 -0.13 37.03 6.11
CA SER A 4 0.38 35.69 5.85
C SER A 4 0.53 34.94 7.17
N HIS A 5 -0.25 33.87 7.40
CA HIS A 5 0.01 32.95 8.50
C HIS A 5 1.26 32.11 8.18
N GLN A 6 2.37 32.50 8.80
CA GLN A 6 3.61 31.72 8.85
C GLN A 6 3.36 30.52 9.77
N TYR A 7 3.27 29.32 9.20
CA TYR A 7 3.14 28.09 9.96
C TYR A 7 4.40 27.87 10.80
N ASN A 8 4.26 27.93 12.12
CA ASN A 8 5.32 27.64 13.07
C ASN A 8 5.43 26.12 13.25
N TYR A 9 6.54 25.54 12.79
CA TYR A 9 6.79 24.10 12.77
C TYR A 9 7.16 23.51 14.14
N GLN A 10 7.35 24.34 15.18
CA GLN A 10 7.73 23.91 16.53
C GLN A 10 6.64 23.11 17.28
N ASP A 11 5.35 23.26 16.93
CA ASP A 11 4.24 22.72 17.75
C ASP A 11 3.91 21.24 17.47
N PHE A 12 4.66 20.56 16.58
CA PHE A 12 4.27 19.25 16.03
C PHE A 12 5.31 18.13 16.18
N VAL A 13 6.21 18.20 17.16
CA VAL A 13 7.21 17.14 17.41
C VAL A 13 6.67 16.06 18.40
N PRO A 14 6.62 14.77 18.02
CA PRO A 14 6.38 13.67 18.96
C PRO A 14 7.54 13.51 19.95
N THR A 15 7.22 13.16 21.21
CA THR A 15 8.10 13.08 22.40
C THR A 15 9.26 12.07 22.36
N ASP A 16 9.52 11.37 21.25
CA ASP A 16 10.63 10.43 21.14
C ASP A 16 11.82 11.11 20.44
N ALA A 17 12.89 11.34 21.20
CA ALA A 17 14.05 12.14 20.81
C ALA A 17 14.70 11.68 19.49
N LEU A 18 14.94 12.64 18.59
CA LEU A 18 15.78 12.44 17.40
C LEU A 18 17.24 12.34 17.88
N ALA A 19 18.12 11.58 17.21
CA ALA A 19 19.54 11.49 17.59
C ALA A 19 20.46 11.76 16.39
N CYS A 20 21.55 12.49 16.64
CA CYS A 20 22.56 12.80 15.65
C CYS A 20 23.27 11.52 15.18
N PRO A 21 23.29 11.22 13.87
CA PRO A 21 23.89 9.99 13.37
C PRO A 21 25.44 10.01 13.34
N ILE A 22 26.07 11.16 13.57
CA ILE A 22 27.53 11.31 13.58
C ILE A 22 28.09 11.13 15.00
N CYS A 23 27.46 11.75 16.01
CA CYS A 23 27.95 11.72 17.40
C CYS A 23 26.93 11.20 18.43
N GLY A 24 25.73 10.80 18.01
CA GLY A 24 24.71 10.21 18.90
C GLY A 24 23.93 11.18 19.77
N VAL A 25 24.19 12.48 19.68
CA VAL A 25 23.54 13.52 20.51
C VAL A 25 22.05 13.58 20.23
N THR A 26 21.23 13.45 21.27
CA THR A 26 19.77 13.58 21.17
C THR A 26 19.37 15.04 20.90
N CYS A 27 18.63 15.25 19.82
CA CYS A 27 18.06 16.51 19.37
C CYS A 27 16.55 16.50 19.60
N LEU A 28 16.05 17.61 20.14
CA LEU A 28 14.64 17.76 20.52
C LEU A 28 13.74 18.00 19.31
N SER A 29 14.29 18.47 18.19
CA SER A 29 13.57 18.70 16.96
C SER A 29 14.43 18.40 15.72
N LEU A 30 13.76 18.24 14.57
CA LEU A 30 14.45 18.08 13.29
C LEU A 30 15.30 19.33 12.96
N GLN A 31 14.86 20.51 13.39
CA GLN A 31 15.59 21.76 13.21
C GLN A 31 16.84 21.83 14.11
N ASP A 32 16.75 21.36 15.35
CA ASP A 32 17.91 21.28 16.25
C ASP A 32 18.93 20.26 15.74
N LEU A 33 18.46 19.12 15.22
CA LEU A 33 19.32 18.15 14.57
C LEU A 33 20.02 18.77 13.34
N ASN A 34 19.29 19.51 12.51
CA ASN A 34 19.88 20.19 11.36
C ASN A 34 20.92 21.25 11.78
N THR A 35 20.60 22.04 12.81
CA THR A 35 21.50 23.08 13.34
C THR A 35 22.75 22.47 13.99
N HIS A 36 22.59 21.37 14.71
CA HIS A 36 23.69 20.60 15.29
C HIS A 36 24.58 20.01 14.19
N LEU A 37 23.99 19.45 13.13
CA LEU A 37 24.73 18.94 11.96
C LEU A 37 25.45 20.04 11.18
N ASP A 38 24.96 21.29 11.22
CA ASP A 38 25.58 22.44 10.56
C ASP A 38 26.70 23.10 11.40
N ARG A 39 26.61 23.07 12.74
CA ARG A 39 27.57 23.72 13.64
C ARG A 39 28.69 22.81 14.12
N GLU A 40 28.39 21.55 14.39
CA GLU A 40 29.29 20.66 15.12
C GLU A 40 30.06 19.68 14.22
N HIS A 41 29.75 19.61 12.92
CA HIS A 41 30.34 18.65 11.98
C HIS A 41 30.82 19.34 10.69
N SER A 42 32.05 19.04 10.25
CA SER A 42 32.64 19.66 9.05
C SER A 42 32.10 19.05 7.75
N GLU A 43 32.41 19.66 6.59
CA GLU A 43 32.07 19.11 5.27
C GLU A 43 32.69 17.72 5.03
N GLU A 44 33.87 17.45 5.58
CA GLU A 44 34.53 16.14 5.48
C GLU A 44 33.89 15.09 6.38
N ASP A 45 33.48 15.46 7.60
CA ASP A 45 32.75 14.57 8.51
C ASP A 45 31.38 14.20 7.93
N SER A 46 30.71 15.17 7.30
CA SER A 46 29.44 14.99 6.61
C SER A 46 29.58 14.13 5.35
N LYS A 47 30.63 14.33 4.53
CA LYS A 47 30.96 13.49 3.36
C LYS A 47 31.35 12.07 3.77
N GLY A 48 32.12 11.91 4.85
CA GLY A 48 32.52 10.62 5.42
C GLY A 48 31.32 9.86 5.98
N ALA A 49 30.46 10.52 6.75
CA ALA A 49 29.20 9.96 7.24
C ALA A 49 28.23 9.64 6.09
N LEU A 50 28.18 10.45 5.03
CA LEU A 50 27.34 10.24 3.85
C LEU A 50 27.85 9.10 2.97
N LEU A 51 29.16 8.99 2.73
CA LEU A 51 29.76 7.87 2.02
C LEU A 51 29.67 6.58 2.84
N SER A 52 29.86 6.67 4.16
CA SER A 52 29.62 5.55 5.08
C SER A 52 28.14 5.14 5.08
N TRP A 53 27.21 6.11 5.08
CA TRP A 53 25.78 5.88 5.02
C TRP A 53 25.33 5.36 3.66
N LEU A 54 25.82 5.91 2.53
CA LEU A 54 25.56 5.42 1.18
C LEU A 54 26.13 4.01 1.02
N ARG A 55 27.36 3.77 1.47
CA ARG A 55 27.94 2.42 1.54
C ARG A 55 27.19 1.53 2.52
N ASN A 56 26.58 2.04 3.59
CA ASN A 56 25.77 1.30 4.56
C ASN A 56 24.32 1.09 4.12
N ALA A 57 23.77 1.92 3.25
CA ALA A 57 22.46 1.79 2.63
C ALA A 57 22.58 0.82 1.45
N GLN A 58 23.62 0.99 0.63
CA GLN A 58 24.07 0.02 -0.36
C GLN A 58 24.41 -1.30 0.35
N LYS A 59 25.12 -1.28 1.48
CA LYS A 59 25.34 -2.48 2.31
C LYS A 59 24.08 -2.98 2.99
N LYS A 60 23.10 -2.21 3.45
CA LYS A 60 21.85 -2.74 4.05
C LYS A 60 20.97 -3.44 3.02
N VAL A 61 20.95 -2.91 1.81
CA VAL A 61 20.48 -3.62 0.61
C VAL A 61 21.34 -4.88 0.35
N SER A 62 22.64 -4.83 0.67
CA SER A 62 23.60 -5.96 0.56
C SER A 62 23.77 -6.89 1.78
N THR A 63 23.30 -6.58 3.00
CA THR A 63 23.53 -7.28 4.29
C THR A 63 22.25 -7.80 4.89
N SER A 64 21.09 -7.34 4.36
CA SER A 64 19.91 -8.21 4.28
C SER A 64 20.20 -9.53 3.54
N LEU A 65 21.42 -9.68 2.97
CA LEU A 65 21.95 -10.89 2.35
C LEU A 65 23.00 -11.66 3.19
N ILE A 66 23.44 -11.25 4.41
CA ILE A 66 24.62 -11.91 5.07
C ILE A 66 24.52 -12.31 6.57
N THR A 67 23.66 -11.77 7.46
CA THR A 67 23.67 -12.26 8.88
C THR A 67 22.30 -12.52 9.48
N THR A 68 21.89 -13.80 9.47
CA THR A 68 21.20 -14.45 10.58
C THR A 68 22.16 -14.58 11.77
N SER A 69 21.94 -13.85 12.86
CA SER A 69 22.44 -14.28 14.18
C SER A 69 21.47 -15.31 14.73
N GLY A 70 21.90 -16.58 14.76
CA GLY A 70 21.12 -17.68 15.29
C GLY A 70 20.98 -17.61 16.82
N PRO A 71 19.86 -18.07 17.40
CA PRO A 71 19.73 -18.28 18.82
C PRO A 71 20.66 -19.42 19.27
N LYS A 72 21.35 -19.21 20.39
CA LYS A 72 22.17 -20.21 21.09
C LYS A 72 21.29 -21.30 21.68
N GLN A 73 21.06 -22.39 20.94
CA GLN A 73 20.84 -23.73 21.50
C GLN A 73 20.93 -24.76 20.37
N TRP A 74 22.13 -25.28 20.14
CA TRP A 74 22.29 -26.49 19.33
C TRP A 74 22.06 -27.69 20.26
N VAL A 75 20.95 -28.38 20.02
CA VAL A 75 20.76 -29.75 20.49
C VAL A 75 21.70 -30.62 19.66
N ASP A 76 22.49 -31.42 20.37
CA ASP A 76 23.40 -32.41 19.83
C ASP A 76 22.63 -33.42 18.96
N LEU A 77 22.84 -33.38 17.64
CA LEU A 77 22.44 -34.44 16.71
C LEU A 77 23.69 -35.07 16.12
N SER A 78 24.36 -35.85 16.96
CA SER A 78 25.15 -37.01 16.57
C SER A 78 24.24 -38.05 15.89
N ASN A 79 23.83 -37.81 14.65
CA ASN A 79 23.48 -38.85 13.68
C ASN A 79 23.35 -38.25 12.26
N ASN A 80 24.35 -38.58 11.46
CA ASN A 80 24.65 -38.12 10.12
C ASN A 80 23.65 -38.67 9.07
N PRO A 81 23.03 -37.84 8.22
CA PRO A 81 22.66 -38.25 6.88
C PRO A 81 23.69 -37.68 5.89
N THR A 82 24.35 -38.60 5.20
CA THR A 82 25.29 -38.38 4.10
C THR A 82 24.69 -37.48 3.01
N PHE A 83 24.92 -36.16 3.08
CA PHE A 83 24.56 -35.21 2.01
C PHE A 83 25.79 -34.66 1.24
N PHE A 84 27.00 -35.00 1.66
CA PHE A 84 28.20 -34.68 0.88
C PHE A 84 28.42 -35.75 -0.19
N VAL A 85 27.99 -35.44 -1.41
CA VAL A 85 28.27 -36.22 -2.61
C VAL A 85 29.78 -36.21 -2.85
N SER A 86 30.39 -37.39 -2.88
CA SER A 86 31.83 -37.60 -3.10
C SER A 86 32.32 -37.06 -4.45
N ASP A 87 33.61 -36.72 -4.51
CA ASP A 87 34.35 -36.11 -5.64
C ASP A 87 34.20 -36.82 -7.03
N ASN A 88 33.60 -38.00 -7.09
CA ASN A 88 33.41 -38.79 -8.32
C ASN A 88 32.40 -38.21 -9.33
N HIS A 89 31.46 -37.33 -8.91
CA HIS A 89 30.49 -36.72 -9.85
C HIS A 89 31.07 -35.56 -10.70
N THR A 90 32.23 -35.03 -10.31
CA THR A 90 32.87 -33.87 -10.96
C THR A 90 33.39 -34.18 -12.38
N ALA A 91 33.70 -35.46 -12.66
CA ALA A 91 34.23 -35.88 -13.96
C ALA A 91 33.16 -35.84 -15.07
N GLN A 92 31.94 -36.32 -14.80
CA GLN A 92 30.83 -36.29 -15.78
C GLN A 92 30.24 -34.89 -15.99
N GLN A 93 30.28 -34.02 -14.98
CA GLN A 93 29.82 -32.62 -15.11
C GLN A 93 30.73 -31.77 -16.00
N SER A 94 31.99 -32.18 -16.18
CA SER A 94 32.98 -31.43 -16.96
C SER A 94 32.75 -31.46 -18.48
N GLU A 95 31.87 -32.35 -18.95
CA GLU A 95 31.56 -32.55 -20.37
C GLU A 95 30.29 -31.82 -20.81
N TYR A 96 29.42 -31.42 -19.87
CA TYR A 96 28.13 -30.79 -20.19
C TYR A 96 28.25 -29.30 -20.53
N VAL A 97 29.15 -28.59 -19.86
CA VAL A 97 29.35 -27.13 -20.03
C VAL A 97 30.54 -26.90 -20.95
N THR A 98 30.37 -26.08 -22.00
CA THR A 98 31.46 -25.75 -22.94
C THR A 98 32.70 -25.22 -22.23
N ARG A 99 33.87 -25.64 -22.72
CA ARG A 99 35.20 -25.22 -22.25
C ARG A 99 35.93 -24.32 -23.23
N ASP A 100 35.30 -23.97 -24.35
CA ASP A 100 35.93 -23.22 -25.45
C ASP A 100 36.40 -21.82 -25.02
N HIS A 101 35.73 -21.27 -24.01
CA HIS A 101 36.00 -19.94 -23.46
C HIS A 101 37.04 -19.94 -22.33
N TRP A 102 37.64 -21.08 -21.99
CA TRP A 102 38.56 -21.19 -20.86
C TRP A 102 39.92 -20.54 -21.17
N GLN A 103 40.43 -19.80 -20.19
CA GLN A 103 41.74 -19.19 -20.23
C GLN A 103 42.83 -20.27 -20.37
N ARG A 104 43.77 -20.05 -21.31
CA ARG A 104 44.95 -20.90 -21.50
C ARG A 104 45.89 -20.80 -20.31
N GLU A 105 46.43 -21.94 -19.88
CA GLU A 105 47.33 -22.04 -18.75
C GLU A 105 48.78 -21.75 -19.18
N THR A 106 49.50 -20.92 -18.42
CA THR A 106 50.91 -20.54 -18.68
C THR A 106 51.88 -21.11 -17.66
N GLY A 107 51.38 -21.84 -16.65
CA GLY A 107 52.19 -22.57 -15.66
C GLY A 107 52.59 -21.75 -14.44
N ASN A 108 52.64 -20.42 -14.55
CA ASN A 108 52.88 -19.46 -13.45
C ASN A 108 51.69 -18.52 -13.23
N ASP A 109 50.48 -19.04 -13.42
CA ASP A 109 49.25 -18.26 -13.40
C ASP A 109 48.89 -17.78 -11.98
N LYS A 110 48.34 -16.56 -11.88
CA LYS A 110 47.79 -16.00 -10.63
C LYS A 110 46.27 -16.05 -10.65
N CYS A 111 45.67 -16.03 -9.47
CA CYS A 111 44.22 -16.00 -9.34
C CYS A 111 43.63 -14.73 -9.98
N ALA A 112 42.59 -14.87 -10.80
CA ALA A 112 41.99 -13.77 -11.56
C ALA A 112 41.09 -12.80 -10.76
N ILE A 113 40.87 -13.07 -9.46
CA ILE A 113 40.06 -12.23 -8.57
C ILE A 113 40.91 -11.08 -8.03
N GLN A 114 40.35 -9.87 -8.07
CA GLN A 114 40.98 -8.66 -7.54
C GLN A 114 41.33 -8.86 -6.05
N ASP A 115 42.50 -8.39 -5.65
CA ASP A 115 43.08 -8.54 -4.30
C ASP A 115 43.57 -9.96 -3.92
N CYS A 116 43.52 -10.93 -4.84
CA CYS A 116 44.11 -12.25 -4.61
C CYS A 116 45.53 -12.36 -5.19
N VAL A 117 46.53 -12.52 -4.31
CA VAL A 117 47.95 -12.66 -4.72
C VAL A 117 48.38 -14.14 -4.90
N ARG A 118 47.46 -15.09 -4.65
CA ARG A 118 47.79 -16.53 -4.68
C ARG A 118 48.14 -17.00 -6.09
N THR A 119 49.29 -17.68 -6.21
CA THR A 119 49.71 -18.42 -7.40
C THR A 119 48.94 -19.74 -7.51
N VAL A 120 48.56 -20.05 -8.74
CA VAL A 120 47.63 -21.12 -9.09
C VAL A 120 48.41 -22.12 -9.95
N GLY A 121 48.94 -23.17 -9.32
CA GLY A 121 49.85 -24.14 -9.94
C GLY A 121 50.00 -25.42 -9.12
N ARG A 122 50.90 -26.34 -9.54
CA ARG A 122 51.12 -27.66 -8.89
C ARG A 122 51.49 -27.56 -7.40
N SER A 123 52.10 -26.46 -6.98
CA SER A 123 52.54 -26.21 -5.60
C SER A 123 51.71 -25.13 -4.88
N GLY A 124 50.63 -24.64 -5.51
CA GLY A 124 49.85 -23.48 -5.06
C GLY A 124 48.47 -23.84 -4.46
N ALA A 125 47.60 -22.83 -4.30
CA ALA A 125 46.30 -22.92 -3.60
C ALA A 125 45.17 -23.65 -4.38
N GLY A 126 45.52 -24.65 -5.18
CA GLY A 126 44.62 -25.39 -6.08
C GLY A 126 44.25 -24.59 -7.32
N LYS A 127 44.19 -25.26 -8.48
CA LYS A 127 43.90 -24.65 -9.79
C LYS A 127 42.53 -25.06 -10.31
N GLN A 128 41.65 -24.09 -10.55
CA GLN A 128 40.30 -24.32 -11.07
C GLN A 128 39.86 -23.19 -12.02
N HIS A 129 39.30 -23.53 -13.17
CA HIS A 129 38.62 -22.57 -14.05
C HIS A 129 37.18 -22.32 -13.58
N CYS A 130 36.72 -21.08 -13.62
CA CYS A 130 35.31 -20.78 -13.48
C CYS A 130 34.54 -21.36 -14.68
N ARG A 131 33.51 -22.18 -14.47
CA ARG A 131 32.76 -22.82 -15.56
C ARG A 131 31.84 -21.86 -16.34
N MET A 132 31.64 -20.63 -15.85
CA MET A 132 30.81 -19.59 -16.48
C MET A 132 31.63 -18.57 -17.28
N CYS A 133 32.76 -18.09 -16.73
CA CYS A 133 33.59 -17.06 -17.38
C CYS A 133 34.96 -17.55 -17.87
N GLY A 134 35.33 -18.79 -17.57
CA GLY A 134 36.56 -19.42 -18.06
C GLY A 134 37.86 -18.93 -17.41
N ARG A 135 37.81 -17.99 -16.46
CA ARG A 135 39.01 -17.44 -15.80
C ARG A 135 39.61 -18.42 -14.79
N LEU A 136 40.92 -18.37 -14.62
CA LEU A 136 41.65 -19.19 -13.66
C LEU A 136 41.57 -18.61 -12.24
N CYS A 137 41.15 -19.42 -11.28
CA CYS A 137 40.94 -19.00 -9.89
C CYS A 137 41.49 -20.06 -8.93
N CYS A 138 41.85 -19.64 -7.71
CA CYS A 138 42.26 -20.57 -6.66
C CYS A 138 41.04 -21.31 -6.07
N GLY A 139 41.26 -22.45 -5.41
CA GLY A 139 40.18 -23.29 -4.88
C GLY A 139 39.18 -22.55 -3.99
N VAL A 140 39.68 -21.62 -3.17
CA VAL A 140 38.85 -20.77 -2.28
C VAL A 140 37.94 -19.82 -3.07
N HIS A 141 38.40 -19.30 -4.21
CA HIS A 141 37.62 -18.37 -5.02
C HIS A 141 36.72 -19.05 -6.06
N THR A 142 36.81 -20.38 -6.21
CA THR A 142 35.92 -21.21 -7.05
C THR A 142 34.97 -22.09 -6.23
N GLN A 143 34.73 -21.76 -4.97
CA GLN A 143 33.91 -22.56 -4.06
C GLN A 143 32.40 -22.41 -4.30
N TYR A 144 31.99 -21.48 -5.16
CA TYR A 144 30.58 -21.19 -5.40
C TYR A 144 30.02 -22.08 -6.50
N GLU A 145 28.77 -22.50 -6.36
CA GLU A 145 28.11 -23.34 -7.34
C GLU A 145 26.83 -22.66 -7.84
N ILE A 146 26.63 -22.68 -9.16
CA ILE A 146 25.40 -22.25 -9.80
C ILE A 146 25.00 -23.27 -10.87
N LYS A 147 23.71 -23.32 -11.20
CA LYS A 147 23.24 -24.11 -12.32
C LYS A 147 23.57 -23.43 -13.65
N LEU A 148 24.32 -24.12 -14.50
CA LEU A 148 24.71 -23.65 -15.82
C LEU A 148 24.08 -24.50 -16.92
N SER A 149 23.71 -23.84 -18.01
CA SER A 149 23.36 -24.49 -19.29
C SER A 149 24.62 -24.97 -20.02
N ARG A 150 24.43 -25.72 -21.12
CA ARG A 150 25.54 -26.19 -21.96
C ARG A 150 26.41 -25.05 -22.49
N GLN A 151 25.82 -23.86 -22.70
CA GLN A 151 26.51 -22.66 -23.20
C GLN A 151 27.14 -21.82 -22.08
N ALA A 152 27.36 -22.38 -20.89
CA ALA A 152 27.97 -21.68 -19.75
C ALA A 152 27.19 -20.44 -19.27
N LYS A 153 25.86 -20.42 -19.48
CA LYS A 153 24.96 -19.36 -18.97
C LYS A 153 24.18 -19.85 -17.75
N HIS A 154 23.80 -18.94 -16.86
CA HIS A 154 22.99 -19.27 -15.68
C HIS A 154 21.58 -19.74 -16.09
N ASP A 155 21.19 -20.93 -15.63
CA ASP A 155 19.86 -21.54 -15.88
C ASP A 155 19.39 -22.26 -14.62
N ALA A 156 18.46 -21.64 -13.88
CA ALA A 156 18.00 -22.16 -12.58
C ALA A 156 17.10 -23.41 -12.70
N GLU A 157 16.46 -23.60 -13.85
CA GLU A 157 15.47 -24.67 -14.05
C GLU A 157 16.13 -25.92 -14.60
N ASN A 158 16.83 -25.80 -15.73
CA ASN A 158 17.37 -26.93 -16.49
C ASN A 158 18.90 -27.05 -16.44
N GLY A 159 19.58 -26.12 -15.76
CA GLY A 159 21.03 -26.13 -15.63
C GLY A 159 21.57 -27.15 -14.63
N ILE A 160 22.86 -27.47 -14.78
CA ILE A 160 23.60 -28.39 -13.91
C ILE A 160 24.51 -27.60 -12.96
N TRP A 161 24.56 -28.01 -11.70
CA TRP A 161 25.45 -27.44 -10.70
C TRP A 161 26.90 -27.47 -11.16
N SER A 162 27.50 -26.29 -11.27
CA SER A 162 28.84 -26.07 -11.80
C SER A 162 29.57 -25.03 -10.97
N LYS A 163 30.86 -25.27 -10.73
CA LYS A 163 31.71 -24.36 -9.94
C LYS A 163 32.00 -23.05 -10.67
N VAL A 164 31.80 -21.93 -10.01
CA VAL A 164 32.01 -20.59 -10.56
C VAL A 164 32.76 -19.72 -9.58
N CYS A 165 33.33 -18.63 -10.09
CA CYS A 165 33.93 -17.61 -9.25
C CYS A 165 32.88 -16.78 -8.50
N MET A 166 33.30 -16.11 -7.43
CA MET A 166 32.44 -15.23 -6.64
C MET A 166 31.73 -14.16 -7.49
N GLU A 167 32.44 -13.57 -8.46
CA GLU A 167 31.88 -12.54 -9.35
C GLU A 167 30.73 -13.09 -10.21
N CYS A 168 30.90 -14.29 -10.79
CA CYS A 168 29.85 -14.96 -11.55
C CYS A 168 28.68 -15.40 -10.65
N TYR A 169 28.95 -15.80 -9.41
CA TYR A 169 27.91 -16.14 -8.45
C TYR A 169 27.06 -14.92 -8.10
N VAL A 170 27.69 -13.80 -7.75
CA VAL A 170 26.99 -12.55 -7.35
C VAL A 170 26.35 -11.85 -8.55
N GLY A 171 26.98 -11.92 -9.72
CA GLY A 171 26.51 -11.28 -10.95
C GLY A 171 25.36 -11.99 -11.67
N ARG A 172 24.89 -13.15 -11.17
CA ARG A 172 23.79 -13.88 -11.82
C ARG A 172 22.49 -13.07 -11.78
N GLU A 173 21.69 -13.22 -12.84
CA GLU A 173 20.36 -12.62 -12.90
C GLU A 173 19.50 -13.11 -11.73
N GLY A 174 18.81 -12.16 -11.08
CA GLY A 174 17.96 -12.44 -9.93
C GLY A 174 18.66 -12.56 -8.58
N TYR A 175 20.00 -12.48 -8.48
CA TYR A 175 20.70 -12.50 -7.17
C TYR A 175 20.28 -11.36 -6.25
N MET A 176 20.00 -10.19 -6.83
CA MET A 176 19.54 -8.97 -6.14
C MET A 176 18.01 -8.87 -6.04
N ASN A 177 17.27 -9.90 -6.48
CA ASN A 177 15.83 -9.88 -6.36
C ASN A 177 15.42 -10.26 -4.92
N HIS A 178 15.07 -9.27 -4.11
CA HIS A 178 14.55 -9.46 -2.76
C HIS A 178 13.08 -9.90 -2.74
N GLN A 179 12.40 -9.87 -3.88
CA GLN A 179 11.06 -10.42 -4.01
C GLN A 179 11.22 -11.92 -4.23
N GLY A 180 11.00 -12.70 -3.17
CA GLY A 180 10.91 -14.15 -3.28
C GLY A 180 9.82 -14.55 -4.29
N VAL A 181 9.89 -15.78 -4.78
CA VAL A 181 8.90 -16.33 -5.72
C VAL A 181 7.50 -16.23 -5.11
N THR A 182 6.69 -15.29 -5.61
CA THR A 182 5.31 -15.12 -5.16
C THR A 182 4.40 -15.93 -6.08
N ARG A 183 3.66 -16.88 -5.50
CA ARG A 183 2.63 -17.64 -6.23
C ARG A 183 1.26 -17.21 -5.74
N SER A 184 0.50 -16.52 -6.59
CA SER A 184 -0.90 -16.23 -6.30
C SER A 184 -1.69 -17.54 -6.19
N LYS A 185 -2.37 -17.74 -5.06
CA LYS A 185 -3.33 -18.86 -4.86
C LYS A 185 -4.78 -18.37 -4.87
N THR A 186 -5.01 -17.14 -5.32
CA THR A 186 -6.32 -16.49 -5.29
C THR A 186 -7.36 -17.30 -6.07
N ASP A 187 -7.00 -17.82 -7.25
CA ASP A 187 -7.94 -18.59 -8.08
C ASP A 187 -8.36 -19.91 -7.41
N ILE A 188 -7.41 -20.59 -6.75
CA ILE A 188 -7.70 -21.81 -5.98
C ILE A 188 -8.66 -21.49 -4.82
N LEU A 189 -8.44 -20.36 -4.14
CA LEU A 189 -9.32 -19.90 -3.06
C LEU A 189 -10.72 -19.57 -3.59
N LEU A 190 -10.83 -18.85 -4.70
CA LEU A 190 -12.11 -18.49 -5.33
C LEU A 190 -12.88 -19.72 -5.79
N ASN A 191 -12.22 -20.68 -6.44
CA ASN A 191 -12.82 -21.93 -6.89
C ASN A 191 -13.36 -22.76 -5.70
N LYS A 192 -12.60 -22.84 -4.60
CA LYS A 192 -13.09 -23.52 -3.38
C LYS A 192 -14.28 -22.80 -2.75
N ARG A 193 -14.38 -21.48 -2.89
CA ARG A 193 -15.47 -20.67 -2.33
C ARG A 193 -16.71 -20.60 -3.23
N ALA A 194 -16.59 -20.90 -4.52
CA ALA A 194 -17.68 -20.79 -5.50
C ALA A 194 -18.98 -21.44 -5.01
N LYS A 195 -18.93 -22.73 -4.60
CA LYS A 195 -20.11 -23.44 -4.08
C LYS A 195 -20.78 -22.76 -2.88
N ILE A 196 -19.98 -22.16 -1.99
CA ILE A 196 -20.50 -21.44 -0.82
C ILE A 196 -21.10 -20.11 -1.24
N ILE A 197 -20.45 -19.42 -2.18
CA ILE A 197 -20.94 -18.16 -2.75
C ILE A 197 -22.30 -18.39 -3.42
N ASP A 198 -22.42 -19.42 -4.25
CA ASP A 198 -23.67 -19.79 -4.94
C ASP A 198 -24.79 -20.08 -3.93
N LYS A 199 -24.51 -20.86 -2.89
CA LYS A 199 -25.46 -21.13 -1.81
C LYS A 199 -25.92 -19.84 -1.12
N VAL A 200 -25.01 -18.92 -0.86
CA VAL A 200 -25.34 -17.63 -0.23
C VAL A 200 -26.18 -16.75 -1.17
N HIS A 201 -25.90 -16.76 -2.48
CA HIS A 201 -26.72 -16.04 -3.46
C HIS A 201 -28.13 -16.60 -3.56
N LEU A 202 -28.28 -17.93 -3.61
CA LEU A 202 -29.58 -18.58 -3.63
C LEU A 202 -30.41 -18.24 -2.38
N GLU A 203 -29.79 -18.25 -1.20
CA GLU A 203 -30.46 -17.84 0.05
C GLU A 203 -30.84 -16.35 0.04
N SER A 204 -29.97 -15.47 -0.48
CA SER A 204 -30.28 -14.02 -0.65
C SER A 204 -31.53 -13.84 -1.53
N ASN A 205 -31.52 -14.45 -2.72
CA ASN A 205 -32.62 -14.35 -3.67
C ASN A 205 -33.93 -14.92 -3.08
N ARG A 206 -33.84 -16.01 -2.32
CA ARG A 206 -35.01 -16.59 -1.62
C ARG A 206 -35.59 -15.63 -0.59
N LEU A 207 -34.75 -14.94 0.18
CA LEU A 207 -35.20 -13.97 1.18
C LEU A 207 -35.76 -12.70 0.52
N GLU A 208 -35.16 -12.23 -0.57
CA GLU A 208 -35.69 -11.13 -1.39
C GLU A 208 -37.10 -11.45 -1.90
N LYS A 209 -37.32 -12.64 -2.48
CA LYS A 209 -38.65 -13.07 -2.94
C LYS A 209 -39.67 -13.19 -1.80
N ARG A 210 -39.24 -13.57 -0.60
CA ARG A 210 -40.11 -13.55 0.59
C ARG A 210 -40.49 -12.14 1.01
N LEU A 211 -39.56 -11.19 0.94
CA LEU A 211 -39.84 -9.78 1.21
C LEU A 211 -40.83 -9.19 0.19
N GLU A 212 -40.65 -9.45 -1.11
CA GLU A 212 -41.61 -9.02 -2.14
C GLU A 212 -43.01 -9.61 -1.91
N LYS A 213 -43.09 -10.88 -1.48
CA LYS A 213 -44.38 -11.51 -1.14
C LYS A 213 -45.04 -10.84 0.06
N LEU A 214 -44.27 -10.51 1.10
CA LEU A 214 -44.76 -9.74 2.25
C LEU A 214 -45.22 -8.34 1.84
N ALA A 215 -44.44 -7.64 1.01
CA ALA A 215 -44.79 -6.31 0.50
C ALA A 215 -46.14 -6.33 -0.25
N ARG A 216 -46.37 -7.33 -1.10
CA ARG A 216 -47.65 -7.51 -1.81
C ARG A 216 -48.82 -7.77 -0.86
N ILE A 217 -48.61 -8.54 0.21
CA ILE A 217 -49.64 -8.78 1.23
C ILE A 217 -49.99 -7.47 1.95
N HIS A 218 -49.00 -6.67 2.33
CA HIS A 218 -49.22 -5.38 2.99
C HIS A 218 -49.97 -4.40 2.09
N LEU A 219 -49.56 -4.28 0.82
CA LEU A 219 -50.26 -3.44 -0.17
C LEU A 219 -51.72 -3.86 -0.37
N SER A 220 -52.00 -5.17 -0.43
CA SER A 220 -53.37 -5.67 -0.57
C SER A 220 -54.25 -5.40 0.66
N ALA A 221 -53.64 -5.34 1.85
CA ALA A 221 -54.34 -5.02 3.09
C ALA A 221 -54.65 -3.52 3.19
N ASP A 222 -53.73 -2.65 2.79
CA ASP A 222 -53.95 -1.20 2.82
C ASP A 222 -55.02 -0.76 1.80
N ASN A 223 -55.00 -1.31 0.59
CA ASN A 223 -56.07 -1.09 -0.40
C ASN A 223 -57.45 -1.55 0.08
N SER A 224 -57.50 -2.57 0.95
CA SER A 224 -58.76 -3.01 1.56
C SER A 224 -59.25 -2.01 2.62
N ASN A 225 -58.34 -1.37 3.36
CA ASN A 225 -58.67 -0.33 4.35
C ASN A 225 -59.09 0.99 3.68
N GLU A 226 -58.48 1.42 2.58
CA GLU A 226 -58.85 2.65 1.86
C GLU A 226 -60.25 2.57 1.25
N ARG A 227 -60.66 1.40 0.72
CA ARG A 227 -62.02 1.17 0.22
C ARG A 227 -63.10 1.30 1.31
N PHE A 228 -62.77 1.10 2.59
CA PHE A 228 -63.71 1.33 3.69
C PHE A 228 -63.86 2.81 4.06
N ILE A 229 -62.83 3.63 3.88
CA ILE A 229 -62.92 5.08 4.16
C ILE A 229 -63.74 5.79 3.07
N HIS A 230 -63.59 5.37 1.81
CA HIS A 230 -64.32 5.98 0.69
C HIS A 230 -65.78 5.53 0.54
N SER A 231 -66.19 4.41 1.16
CA SER A 231 -67.58 3.95 1.11
C SER A 231 -68.52 4.71 2.07
N ASN A 232 -67.99 5.60 2.91
CA ASN A 232 -68.76 6.42 3.85
C ASN A 232 -68.94 7.88 3.42
N ASN A 233 -68.42 8.27 2.24
CA ASN A 233 -68.61 9.61 1.69
C ASN A 233 -68.93 9.53 0.18
N ASN A 234 -70.19 9.28 -0.14
CA ASN A 234 -70.72 9.67 -1.44
C ASN A 234 -71.13 11.14 -1.39
N ASN A 235 -70.32 12.00 -2.00
CA ASN A 235 -70.83 12.99 -2.94
C ASN A 235 -69.71 13.58 -3.82
N VAL A 236 -69.96 13.49 -5.14
CA VAL A 236 -69.37 14.21 -6.29
C VAL A 236 -68.10 13.64 -6.96
N LEU A 237 -68.39 12.94 -8.08
CA LEU A 237 -67.73 12.91 -9.40
C LEU A 237 -66.37 13.63 -9.60
N LEU A 238 -65.38 12.91 -10.15
CA LEU A 238 -64.80 13.11 -11.50
C LEU A 238 -63.63 12.13 -11.77
N SER A 239 -63.77 11.34 -12.84
CA SER A 239 -62.70 10.62 -13.57
C SER A 239 -61.83 11.63 -14.39
N PRO A 240 -60.66 11.30 -15.00
CA PRO A 240 -60.39 10.04 -15.74
C PRO A 240 -58.95 9.43 -15.70
N SER A 241 -58.93 8.12 -15.94
CA SER A 241 -58.02 7.28 -16.75
C SER A 241 -56.49 7.49 -16.79
N SER A 242 -55.73 6.40 -16.54
CA SER A 242 -54.95 5.72 -17.59
C SER A 242 -54.43 4.35 -17.15
N SER A 243 -54.34 3.47 -18.14
CA SER A 243 -54.34 2.02 -18.10
C SER A 243 -52.95 1.39 -18.22
N ILE A 244 -52.72 0.26 -17.53
CA ILE A 244 -51.73 -0.74 -17.95
C ILE A 244 -52.38 -2.13 -17.88
N GLN A 245 -52.48 -2.76 -19.05
CA GLN A 245 -52.94 -4.14 -19.25
C GLN A 245 -51.91 -5.11 -18.65
N SER A 246 -52.38 -6.13 -17.93
CA SER A 246 -51.65 -7.39 -17.84
C SER A 246 -52.61 -8.56 -18.06
N VAL A 247 -52.14 -9.44 -18.93
CA VAL A 247 -52.84 -10.51 -19.63
C VAL A 247 -53.30 -11.62 -18.69
N SER A 248 -54.55 -12.05 -18.88
CA SER A 248 -55.12 -13.25 -18.24
C SER A 248 -54.72 -14.50 -19.01
N LEU A 249 -54.23 -15.50 -18.27
CA LEU A 249 -54.13 -16.89 -18.73
C LEU A 249 -54.95 -17.73 -17.75
N ASP A 250 -56.20 -17.94 -18.11
CA ASP A 250 -57.03 -19.00 -17.54
C ASP A 250 -56.74 -20.31 -18.26
N ARG A 251 -56.50 -21.36 -17.47
CA ARG A 251 -57.01 -22.70 -17.82
C ARG A 251 -57.15 -23.54 -16.55
N ALA A 252 -58.39 -23.86 -16.26
CA ALA A 252 -58.80 -24.89 -15.31
C ALA A 252 -58.54 -26.29 -15.89
N ASP A 253 -58.43 -27.30 -15.02
CA ASP A 253 -59.35 -28.44 -15.06
C ASP A 253 -59.32 -29.22 -13.74
N SER A 254 -60.52 -29.62 -13.32
CA SER A 254 -60.81 -30.41 -12.13
C SER A 254 -60.85 -31.90 -12.48
N VAL A 255 -60.47 -32.76 -11.55
CA VAL A 255 -60.91 -34.17 -11.55
C VAL A 255 -61.35 -34.53 -10.13
N SER A 256 -62.58 -34.99 -10.03
CA SER A 256 -63.28 -35.48 -8.84
C SER A 256 -62.95 -36.94 -8.53
N SER A 257 -63.10 -37.37 -7.26
CA SER A 257 -63.56 -38.71 -6.85
C SER A 257 -63.84 -38.77 -5.33
N MET A 258 -64.99 -39.38 -4.98
CA MET A 258 -65.53 -39.73 -3.65
C MET A 258 -64.74 -40.91 -3.03
N ASP A 259 -64.84 -41.39 -1.77
CA ASP A 259 -65.87 -41.40 -0.71
C ASP A 259 -65.24 -41.88 0.64
N SER A 260 -65.89 -41.56 1.77
CA SER A 260 -66.05 -42.31 3.05
C SER A 260 -64.81 -42.82 3.84
N SER A 261 -64.65 -42.69 5.17
CA SER A 261 -65.63 -42.74 6.27
C SER A 261 -65.00 -42.41 7.67
N LEU A 262 -65.82 -41.78 8.52
CA LEU A 262 -66.02 -41.92 9.99
C LEU A 262 -64.98 -41.45 11.05
N GLY A 263 -65.47 -40.56 11.93
CA GLY A 263 -64.90 -40.26 13.26
C GLY A 263 -65.44 -38.97 13.92
N SER A 264 -66.59 -39.08 14.60
CA SER A 264 -67.30 -38.15 15.51
C SER A 264 -66.39 -37.23 16.39
N VAL A 265 -66.73 -36.03 16.89
CA VAL A 265 -67.93 -35.61 17.67
C VAL A 265 -67.96 -34.07 17.85
N LEU A 266 -69.17 -33.48 17.77
CA LEU A 266 -69.74 -32.31 18.48
C LEU A 266 -69.05 -30.92 18.47
N SER A 267 -69.71 -29.94 17.85
CA SER A 267 -69.84 -28.58 18.41
C SER A 267 -71.14 -27.90 17.92
N PRO A 268 -71.83 -27.09 18.75
CA PRO A 268 -73.19 -26.62 18.45
C PRO A 268 -73.19 -25.56 17.35
N LYS A 269 -74.19 -25.65 16.48
CA LYS A 269 -74.56 -24.58 15.54
C LYS A 269 -75.08 -23.39 16.34
N SER A 270 -74.26 -22.36 16.50
CA SER A 270 -74.73 -20.98 16.54
C SER A 270 -74.19 -20.27 15.31
N SER A 271 -75.08 -20.03 14.36
CA SER A 271 -74.87 -19.16 13.21
C SER A 271 -74.75 -17.71 13.70
N PHE A 272 -73.60 -17.35 14.23
CA PHE A 272 -73.15 -15.96 14.22
C PHE A 272 -72.50 -15.72 12.87
N VAL A 273 -73.21 -15.02 11.99
CA VAL A 273 -72.61 -14.34 10.84
C VAL A 273 -71.59 -13.35 11.42
N SER A 274 -70.34 -13.80 11.53
CA SER A 274 -69.25 -12.94 11.96
C SER A 274 -69.04 -11.93 10.84
N ASN A 275 -69.34 -10.66 11.12
CA ASN A 275 -69.08 -9.55 10.22
C ASN A 275 -67.62 -9.64 9.74
N SER A 276 -67.41 -9.97 8.47
CA SER A 276 -66.11 -10.24 7.84
C SER A 276 -65.19 -9.01 7.75
N ASN A 277 -65.62 -7.91 8.36
CA ASN A 277 -65.08 -6.56 8.31
C ASN A 277 -64.65 -6.04 9.70
N SER A 278 -64.56 -6.89 10.73
CA SER A 278 -64.03 -6.47 12.03
C SER A 278 -62.50 -6.27 11.97
N ILE A 279 -61.97 -5.27 12.68
CA ILE A 279 -60.52 -5.00 12.78
C ILE A 279 -59.74 -6.26 13.22
N LEU A 280 -60.35 -7.09 14.08
CA LEU A 280 -59.79 -8.37 14.51
C LEU A 280 -59.69 -9.36 13.35
N SER A 281 -60.73 -9.49 12.52
CA SER A 281 -60.73 -10.37 11.34
C SER A 281 -59.71 -9.93 10.28
N MET A 282 -59.50 -8.62 10.11
CA MET A 282 -58.46 -8.08 9.22
C MET A 282 -57.06 -8.35 9.76
N LYS A 283 -56.85 -8.18 11.07
CA LYS A 283 -55.57 -8.48 11.75
C LYS A 283 -55.23 -9.97 11.71
N LEU A 284 -56.24 -10.84 11.74
CA LEU A 284 -56.09 -12.29 11.57
C LEU A 284 -55.72 -12.65 10.13
N LYS A 285 -56.45 -12.13 9.12
CA LYS A 285 -56.12 -12.31 7.69
C LYS A 285 -54.70 -11.86 7.35
N TYR A 286 -54.28 -10.73 7.91
CA TYR A 286 -52.92 -10.21 7.75
C TYR A 286 -51.86 -11.16 8.32
N ARG A 287 -52.09 -11.68 9.53
CA ARG A 287 -51.19 -12.63 10.20
C ARG A 287 -51.12 -13.97 9.47
N ASP A 288 -52.23 -14.43 8.92
CA ASP A 288 -52.31 -15.66 8.11
C ASP A 288 -51.58 -15.47 6.76
N GLY A 289 -51.73 -14.28 6.16
CA GLY A 289 -50.95 -13.85 5.00
C GLY A 289 -49.43 -13.91 5.26
N GLU A 290 -48.96 -13.33 6.36
CA GLU A 290 -47.53 -13.38 6.75
C GLU A 290 -47.03 -14.83 6.96
N GLN A 291 -47.85 -15.69 7.58
CA GLN A 291 -47.50 -17.10 7.82
C GLN A 291 -47.44 -17.92 6.52
N SER A 292 -48.14 -17.51 5.45
CA SER A 292 -48.06 -18.16 4.14
C SER A 292 -46.68 -17.99 3.44
N VAL A 293 -45.83 -17.09 3.94
CA VAL A 293 -44.51 -16.80 3.35
C VAL A 293 -43.45 -17.80 3.82
N THR A 294 -43.54 -18.23 5.08
CA THR A 294 -42.65 -19.23 5.66
C THR A 294 -43.33 -19.89 6.86
N LYS A 295 -43.06 -21.19 7.06
CA LYS A 295 -43.52 -21.90 8.26
C LYS A 295 -42.87 -21.31 9.50
N TRP A 296 -43.67 -20.96 10.50
CA TRP A 296 -43.20 -20.44 11.78
C TRP A 296 -42.90 -21.58 12.76
N GLU A 297 -41.86 -21.41 13.55
CA GLU A 297 -41.53 -22.34 14.64
C GLU A 297 -42.61 -22.29 15.73
N ASP A 298 -42.87 -23.43 16.36
CA ASP A 298 -43.79 -23.52 17.51
C ASP A 298 -43.12 -22.92 18.76
N ASP A 299 -43.83 -21.97 19.38
CA ASP A 299 -43.43 -21.30 20.61
C ASP A 299 -43.04 -22.29 21.71
N LYS A 300 -43.70 -23.44 21.81
CA LYS A 300 -43.44 -24.42 22.88
C LYS A 300 -42.02 -25.00 22.82
N LEU A 301 -41.45 -25.09 21.62
CA LEU A 301 -40.16 -25.73 21.39
C LEU A 301 -38.97 -24.81 21.71
N VAL A 302 -39.18 -23.49 21.70
CA VAL A 302 -38.08 -22.51 21.81
C VAL A 302 -38.07 -21.83 23.18
N LYS A 303 -37.07 -22.15 24.00
CA LYS A 303 -36.88 -21.58 25.35
C LYS A 303 -35.91 -20.39 25.41
N LYS A 304 -34.98 -20.28 24.45
CA LYS A 304 -33.94 -19.25 24.42
C LYS A 304 -33.79 -18.65 23.01
N CYS A 305 -33.36 -17.39 22.93
CA CYS A 305 -33.05 -16.74 21.66
C CYS A 305 -31.81 -17.42 21.01
N PRO A 306 -31.86 -17.81 19.72
CA PRO A 306 -30.74 -18.50 19.06
C PRO A 306 -29.52 -17.60 18.78
N TYR A 307 -29.62 -16.28 19.01
CA TYR A 307 -28.56 -15.33 18.70
C TYR A 307 -27.86 -14.73 19.91
N CYS A 308 -28.58 -14.49 21.01
CA CYS A 308 -28.03 -13.93 22.23
C CYS A 308 -28.24 -14.83 23.45
N GLU A 309 -28.80 -16.02 23.25
CA GLU A 309 -29.02 -17.06 24.25
C GLU A 309 -29.89 -16.65 25.45
N SER A 310 -30.50 -15.45 25.40
CA SER A 310 -31.37 -14.97 26.46
C SER A 310 -32.62 -15.84 26.55
N THR A 311 -32.94 -16.27 27.77
CA THR A 311 -34.16 -17.04 28.05
C THR A 311 -35.39 -16.19 27.83
N PHE A 312 -36.41 -16.76 27.19
CA PHE A 312 -37.69 -16.08 27.01
C PHE A 312 -38.46 -16.05 28.32
N THR A 313 -39.00 -14.88 28.65
CA THR A 313 -39.78 -14.62 29.86
C THR A 313 -40.99 -13.77 29.52
N LEU A 314 -41.82 -13.41 30.50
CA LEU A 314 -42.95 -12.50 30.28
C LEU A 314 -42.50 -11.11 29.77
N ILE A 315 -41.29 -10.67 30.16
CA ILE A 315 -40.69 -9.39 29.74
C ILE A 315 -39.89 -9.58 28.45
N ASN A 316 -39.06 -10.62 28.36
CA ASN A 316 -38.34 -10.97 27.13
C ASN A 316 -39.22 -11.85 26.25
N ARG A 317 -40.12 -11.22 25.49
CA ARG A 317 -41.14 -11.89 24.67
C ARG A 317 -40.54 -12.52 23.41
N LYS A 318 -41.23 -13.55 22.91
CA LYS A 318 -40.92 -14.26 21.66
C LYS A 318 -41.42 -13.46 20.46
N HIS A 319 -40.62 -13.43 19.39
CA HIS A 319 -41.01 -12.83 18.12
C HIS A 319 -40.59 -13.73 16.96
N HIS A 320 -41.47 -14.00 16.01
CA HIS A 320 -41.09 -14.69 14.78
C HIS A 320 -40.44 -13.75 13.77
N CYS A 321 -39.36 -14.22 13.14
CA CYS A 321 -38.85 -13.63 11.92
C CYS A 321 -39.78 -13.97 10.76
N ARG A 322 -40.36 -12.98 10.09
CA ARG A 322 -41.28 -13.19 8.96
C ARG A 322 -40.60 -13.78 7.71
N LEU A 323 -39.27 -13.78 7.68
CA LEU A 323 -38.49 -14.31 6.55
C LEU A 323 -38.02 -15.75 6.70
N CYS A 324 -37.82 -16.25 7.93
CA CYS A 324 -37.35 -17.62 8.16
C CYS A 324 -38.18 -18.41 9.18
N GLY A 325 -39.15 -17.78 9.84
CA GLY A 325 -40.02 -18.41 10.82
C GLY A 325 -39.40 -18.66 12.19
N LYS A 326 -38.09 -18.41 12.38
CA LYS A 326 -37.42 -18.62 13.67
C LYS A 326 -37.89 -17.67 14.75
N ILE A 327 -37.90 -18.14 16.00
CA ILE A 327 -38.24 -17.34 17.18
C ILE A 327 -36.99 -16.62 17.72
N VAL A 328 -37.11 -15.31 17.91
CA VAL A 328 -36.04 -14.39 18.33
C VAL A 328 -36.54 -13.40 19.37
N CYS A 329 -35.62 -12.78 20.12
CA CYS A 329 -35.96 -11.71 21.06
C CYS A 329 -36.08 -10.34 20.37
N GLY A 330 -36.67 -9.38 21.09
CA GLY A 330 -36.84 -8.00 20.62
C GLY A 330 -35.58 -7.13 20.67
N ASN A 331 -34.44 -7.67 21.12
CA ASN A 331 -33.17 -6.94 21.16
C ASN A 331 -32.76 -6.54 19.73
N THR A 332 -32.36 -5.28 19.54
CA THR A 332 -31.98 -4.71 18.24
C THR A 332 -30.81 -5.43 17.57
N ARG A 333 -29.97 -6.15 18.33
CA ARG A 333 -28.90 -7.01 17.78
C ARG A 333 -29.41 -8.34 17.20
N CYS A 334 -30.61 -8.77 17.61
CA CYS A 334 -31.20 -10.06 17.23
C CYS A 334 -32.33 -9.92 16.21
N SER A 335 -33.16 -8.87 16.33
CA SER A 335 -34.25 -8.60 15.39
C SER A 335 -34.58 -7.12 15.31
N LYS A 336 -35.11 -6.69 14.16
CA LYS A 336 -35.59 -5.31 13.92
C LYS A 336 -36.81 -5.33 13.01
N MET A 337 -37.60 -4.26 13.05
CA MET A 337 -38.53 -3.94 11.98
C MET A 337 -37.72 -3.42 10.79
N ILE A 338 -38.07 -3.85 9.59
CA ILE A 338 -37.47 -3.41 8.33
C ILE A 338 -38.58 -3.00 7.36
N PRO A 339 -38.34 -1.96 6.54
CA PRO A 339 -39.27 -1.54 5.53
C PRO A 339 -39.42 -2.60 4.43
N LEU A 340 -40.62 -2.70 3.89
CA LEU A 340 -40.99 -3.52 2.74
C LEU A 340 -41.13 -2.64 1.51
N PHE A 341 -40.51 -3.05 0.41
CA PHE A 341 -40.65 -2.41 -0.89
C PHE A 341 -41.22 -3.43 -1.89
N ILE A 342 -42.04 -2.98 -2.84
CA ILE A 342 -42.64 -3.85 -3.86
C ILE A 342 -41.54 -4.51 -4.70
N ASP A 343 -40.55 -3.71 -5.09
CA ASP A 343 -39.34 -4.18 -5.75
C ASP A 343 -38.16 -4.17 -4.78
N MET A 344 -37.84 -5.35 -4.24
CA MET A 344 -36.67 -5.52 -3.39
C MET A 344 -35.35 -5.59 -4.17
N SER A 345 -35.40 -5.71 -5.50
CA SER A 345 -34.23 -5.80 -6.38
C SER A 345 -33.68 -4.46 -6.82
N SER A 346 -34.48 -3.38 -6.77
CA SER A 346 -34.02 -2.02 -7.05
C SER A 346 -32.86 -1.61 -6.12
N ASP A 347 -31.82 -1.04 -6.70
CA ASP A 347 -30.64 -0.54 -5.98
C ASP A 347 -30.88 0.80 -5.27
N THR A 348 -31.98 1.49 -5.55
CA THR A 348 -32.33 2.79 -4.95
C THR A 348 -33.38 2.65 -3.85
N PHE A 349 -33.21 3.40 -2.75
CA PHE A 349 -34.17 3.48 -1.64
C PHE A 349 -35.22 4.58 -1.84
N ASP A 350 -35.33 5.13 -3.05
CA ASP A 350 -36.18 6.29 -3.35
C ASP A 350 -37.67 5.97 -3.44
N ALA A 351 -38.03 4.68 -3.41
CA ALA A 351 -39.42 4.25 -3.34
C ALA A 351 -39.93 4.32 -1.90
N GLU A 352 -41.16 4.82 -1.70
CA GLU A 352 -41.81 4.77 -0.39
C GLU A 352 -42.08 3.30 0.04
N PRO A 353 -41.84 2.96 1.32
CA PRO A 353 -42.11 1.62 1.80
C PRO A 353 -43.61 1.37 1.90
N VAL A 354 -44.05 0.19 1.47
CA VAL A 354 -45.46 -0.24 1.56
C VAL A 354 -45.84 -0.81 2.92
N GLY A 355 -44.92 -0.82 3.87
CA GLY A 355 -45.13 -1.35 5.22
C GLY A 355 -43.84 -1.81 5.88
N ASP A 356 -43.96 -2.39 7.06
CA ASP A 356 -42.83 -2.86 7.87
C ASP A 356 -43.00 -4.33 8.29
N THR A 357 -41.93 -5.10 8.24
CA THR A 357 -41.93 -6.47 8.76
C THR A 357 -40.80 -6.74 9.74
N ARG A 358 -41.01 -7.68 10.66
CA ARG A 358 -39.97 -8.09 11.61
C ARG A 358 -39.07 -9.16 11.00
N ALA A 359 -37.78 -8.88 10.94
CA ALA A 359 -36.76 -9.83 10.50
C ALA A 359 -35.66 -10.01 11.55
N CYS A 360 -35.08 -11.22 11.60
CA CYS A 360 -33.90 -11.48 12.43
C CYS A 360 -32.63 -10.92 11.78
N CYS A 361 -31.60 -10.67 12.59
CA CYS A 361 -30.34 -10.09 12.13
C CYS A 361 -29.64 -10.91 11.03
N HIS A 362 -29.82 -12.24 11.02
CA HIS A 362 -29.32 -13.09 9.95
C HIS A 362 -30.06 -12.81 8.64
N CYS A 363 -31.39 -12.92 8.62
CA CYS A 363 -32.16 -12.65 7.40
C CYS A 363 -31.97 -11.24 6.86
N ILE A 364 -31.86 -10.24 7.75
CA ILE A 364 -31.53 -8.86 7.35
C ILE A 364 -30.16 -8.83 6.66
N ARG A 365 -29.14 -9.42 7.25
CA ARG A 365 -27.79 -9.44 6.67
C ARG A 365 -27.74 -10.12 5.30
N TYR A 366 -28.49 -11.21 5.11
CA TYR A 366 -28.51 -11.92 3.83
C TYR A 366 -29.36 -11.19 2.78
N ALA A 367 -30.59 -10.81 3.10
CA ALA A 367 -31.50 -10.16 2.17
C ALA A 367 -30.98 -8.81 1.66
N PHE A 368 -30.30 -8.05 2.52
CA PHE A 368 -29.71 -6.76 2.14
C PHE A 368 -28.21 -6.86 1.82
N LYS A 369 -27.65 -8.07 1.69
CA LYS A 369 -26.20 -8.26 1.47
C LYS A 369 -25.73 -7.54 0.20
N ARG A 370 -26.48 -7.71 -0.90
CA ARG A 370 -26.16 -7.10 -2.20
C ARG A 370 -26.23 -5.58 -2.11
N LYS A 371 -27.33 -5.03 -1.58
CA LYS A 371 -27.50 -3.59 -1.40
C LYS A 371 -26.43 -2.97 -0.51
N LEU A 372 -26.15 -3.58 0.66
CA LEU A 372 -25.07 -3.14 1.56
C LEU A 372 -23.69 -3.22 0.89
N SER A 373 -23.44 -4.26 0.08
CA SER A 373 -22.19 -4.39 -0.67
C SER A 373 -22.08 -3.35 -1.79
N ASN A 374 -23.18 -3.07 -2.50
CA ASN A 374 -23.24 -2.07 -3.57
C ASN A 374 -23.06 -0.66 -3.00
N GLU A 375 -23.75 -0.36 -1.90
CA GLU A 375 -23.59 0.89 -1.14
C GLU A 375 -22.14 1.03 -0.64
N GLN A 376 -21.49 -0.03 -0.17
CA GLN A 376 -20.07 0.01 0.20
C GLN A 376 -19.13 0.24 -0.99
N THR A 377 -19.47 -0.27 -2.17
CA THR A 377 -18.70 -0.01 -3.40
C THR A 377 -18.94 1.38 -3.97
N GLN A 378 -20.13 1.95 -3.79
CA GLN A 378 -20.45 3.32 -4.20
C GLN A 378 -19.91 4.35 -3.18
N ASN A 379 -20.03 4.06 -1.90
CA ASN A 379 -19.59 4.89 -0.78
C ASN A 379 -18.27 4.36 -0.18
N VAL A 380 -17.24 4.21 -1.02
CA VAL A 380 -15.92 3.76 -0.56
C VAL A 380 -15.41 4.72 0.52
N PRO A 381 -15.12 4.23 1.75
CA PRO A 381 -14.65 5.10 2.81
C PRO A 381 -13.37 5.84 2.40
N VAL A 382 -13.31 7.13 2.73
CA VAL A 382 -12.21 8.04 2.34
C VAL A 382 -10.83 7.47 2.68
N ILE A 383 -10.71 6.75 3.81
CA ILE A 383 -9.47 6.12 4.25
C ILE A 383 -8.89 5.14 3.21
N PHE A 384 -9.72 4.38 2.48
CA PHE A 384 -9.24 3.45 1.45
C PHE A 384 -8.66 4.20 0.26
N ARG A 385 -9.32 5.29 -0.17
CA ARG A 385 -8.84 6.14 -1.26
C ARG A 385 -7.49 6.78 -0.91
N LEU A 386 -7.37 7.32 0.31
CA LEU A 386 -6.12 7.92 0.79
C LEU A 386 -4.99 6.89 0.89
N TYR A 387 -5.27 5.70 1.43
CA TYR A 387 -4.28 4.64 1.56
C TYR A 387 -3.83 4.08 0.19
N HIS A 388 -4.76 3.95 -0.76
CA HIS A 388 -4.42 3.57 -2.13
C HIS A 388 -3.46 4.59 -2.76
N GLN A 389 -3.76 5.88 -2.63
CA GLN A 389 -2.87 6.94 -3.11
C GLN A 389 -1.50 6.90 -2.40
N LEU A 390 -1.48 6.68 -1.09
CA LEU A 390 -0.25 6.54 -0.30
C LEU A 390 0.63 5.40 -0.84
N SER A 391 0.02 4.26 -1.18
CA SER A 391 0.70 3.09 -1.77
C SER A 391 1.28 3.38 -3.17
N ILE A 392 0.56 4.12 -4.01
CA ILE A 392 1.06 4.55 -5.32
C ILE A 392 2.26 5.49 -5.14
N THR A 393 2.12 6.52 -4.29
CA THR A 393 3.21 7.47 -4.02
C THR A 393 4.44 6.75 -3.48
N ARG A 394 4.27 5.77 -2.58
CA ARG A 394 5.37 4.93 -2.09
C ARG A 394 6.11 4.24 -3.23
N ARG A 395 5.38 3.58 -4.14
CA ARG A 395 5.96 2.85 -5.27
C ARG A 395 6.74 3.79 -6.20
N ASN A 396 6.24 5.01 -6.41
CA ASN A 396 6.93 6.03 -7.19
C ASN A 396 8.28 6.41 -6.56
N ILE A 397 8.31 6.62 -5.24
CA ILE A 397 9.54 6.89 -4.48
C ILE A 397 10.51 5.72 -4.62
N GLU A 398 10.07 4.49 -4.35
CA GLU A 398 10.90 3.28 -4.43
C GLU A 398 11.49 3.06 -5.84
N ASN A 399 10.78 3.47 -6.89
CA ASN A 399 11.26 3.39 -8.28
C ASN A 399 12.26 4.50 -8.67
N GLN A 400 12.13 5.70 -8.09
CA GLN A 400 12.96 6.85 -8.42
C GLN A 400 14.24 6.95 -7.57
N LEU A 401 14.21 6.48 -6.32
CA LEU A 401 15.33 6.57 -5.37
C LEU A 401 16.62 5.91 -5.90
N PRO A 402 16.59 4.69 -6.49
CA PRO A 402 17.81 4.04 -7.00
C PRO A 402 18.44 4.81 -8.17
N LYS A 403 17.60 5.35 -9.07
CA LYS A 403 18.04 6.16 -10.20
C LYS A 403 18.76 7.41 -9.71
N PHE A 404 18.18 8.08 -8.70
CA PHE A 404 18.80 9.24 -8.07
C PHE A 404 20.18 8.90 -7.48
N HIS A 405 20.29 7.83 -6.69
CA HIS A 405 21.59 7.41 -6.12
C HIS A 405 22.65 7.13 -7.19
N GLN A 406 22.27 6.51 -8.31
CA GLN A 406 23.19 6.26 -9.42
C GLN A 406 23.71 7.55 -10.04
N PHE A 407 22.86 8.56 -10.22
CA PHE A 407 23.27 9.87 -10.72
C PHE A 407 24.22 10.60 -9.75
N ILE A 408 23.99 10.51 -8.44
CA ILE A 408 24.89 11.09 -7.43
C ILE A 408 26.29 10.50 -7.53
N LEU A 409 26.39 9.16 -7.55
CA LEU A 409 27.68 8.47 -7.63
C LEU A 409 28.42 8.75 -8.95
N ALA A 410 27.67 8.87 -10.05
CA ALA A 410 28.24 9.23 -11.35
C ALA A 410 28.82 10.66 -11.35
N LEU A 411 28.11 11.62 -10.74
CA LEU A 411 28.58 13.00 -10.60
C LEU A 411 29.80 13.11 -9.68
N GLU A 412 29.84 12.35 -8.59
CA GLU A 412 30.99 12.31 -7.67
C GLU A 412 32.26 11.78 -8.35
N LYS A 413 32.13 10.74 -9.18
CA LYS A 413 33.26 10.13 -9.91
C LYS A 413 33.89 11.08 -10.92
N GLN A 414 33.14 12.03 -11.45
CA GLN A 414 33.62 12.93 -12.51
C GLN A 414 34.49 14.08 -12.01
N LYS A 415 34.55 14.37 -10.70
CA LYS A 415 35.32 15.44 -10.02
C LYS A 415 35.16 16.88 -10.57
N THR A 416 34.75 17.08 -11.81
CA THR A 416 34.45 18.36 -12.45
C THR A 416 32.94 18.55 -12.52
N ILE A 417 32.39 19.21 -11.50
CA ILE A 417 30.98 19.59 -11.46
C ILE A 417 30.81 20.81 -12.38
N SER A 418 30.60 20.56 -13.67
CA SER A 418 30.07 21.60 -14.54
C SER A 418 28.54 21.63 -14.40
N LYS A 419 28.00 22.77 -13.94
CA LYS A 419 26.56 23.06 -13.80
C LYS A 419 25.78 22.93 -15.13
N THR A 420 26.46 22.80 -16.27
CA THR A 420 25.89 22.65 -17.62
C THR A 420 25.78 21.21 -18.13
N SER A 421 26.23 20.20 -17.35
CA SER A 421 26.13 18.81 -17.80
C SER A 421 24.67 18.30 -17.78
N GLU A 422 24.27 17.58 -18.84
CA GLU A 422 22.94 16.98 -18.97
C GLU A 422 22.59 16.06 -17.78
N SER A 423 23.60 15.37 -17.24
CA SER A 423 23.51 14.53 -16.04
C SER A 423 23.10 15.32 -14.79
N PHE A 424 23.57 16.57 -14.65
CA PHE A 424 23.24 17.44 -13.52
C PHE A 424 21.78 17.93 -13.56
N ILE A 425 21.30 18.30 -14.75
CA ILE A 425 19.90 18.73 -14.95
C ILE A 425 18.94 17.56 -14.63
N LYS A 426 19.25 16.35 -15.12
CA LYS A 426 18.48 15.14 -14.84
C LYS A 426 18.47 14.79 -13.34
N ALA A 427 19.62 14.88 -12.66
CA ALA A 427 19.71 14.65 -11.22
C ALA A 427 18.85 15.65 -10.42
N THR A 428 18.83 16.92 -10.84
CA THR A 428 18.03 17.97 -10.20
C THR A 428 16.52 17.78 -10.42
N GLN A 429 16.11 17.36 -11.62
CA GLN A 429 14.71 17.03 -11.91
C GLN A 429 14.22 15.83 -11.09
N ILE A 430 15.01 14.76 -11.01
CA ILE A 430 14.66 13.58 -10.21
C ILE A 430 14.59 13.92 -8.72
N ARG A 431 15.52 14.75 -8.22
CA ARG A 431 15.48 15.26 -6.84
C ARG A 431 14.17 16.00 -6.56
N LYS A 432 13.77 16.92 -7.43
CA LYS A 432 12.53 17.69 -7.28
C LYS A 432 11.32 16.74 -7.24
N SER A 433 11.23 15.83 -8.20
CA SER A 433 10.15 14.83 -8.24
C SER A 433 10.12 13.95 -6.99
N LEU A 434 11.27 13.54 -6.47
CA LEU A 434 11.34 12.78 -5.21
C LEU A 434 10.84 13.61 -4.02
N LEU A 435 11.29 14.86 -3.86
CA LEU A 435 10.83 15.75 -2.79
C LEU A 435 9.31 15.97 -2.85
N ASP A 436 8.76 16.19 -4.04
CA ASP A 436 7.33 16.35 -4.25
C ASP A 436 6.56 15.07 -3.86
N ASN A 437 7.06 13.89 -4.22
CA ASN A 437 6.47 12.61 -3.81
C ASN A 437 6.57 12.39 -2.30
N PHE A 438 7.68 12.75 -1.65
CA PHE A 438 7.81 12.65 -0.18
C PHE A 438 6.87 13.61 0.55
N ALA A 439 6.72 14.84 0.06
CA ALA A 439 5.76 15.81 0.60
C ALA A 439 4.31 15.32 0.43
N LEU A 440 3.98 14.76 -0.74
CA LEU A 440 2.69 14.13 -0.97
C LEU A 440 2.45 12.94 -0.03
N TYR A 441 3.48 12.10 0.17
CA TYR A 441 3.40 10.95 1.08
C TYR A 441 3.10 11.39 2.51
N ASP A 442 3.83 12.37 3.05
CA ASP A 442 3.59 12.92 4.38
C ASP A 442 2.20 13.56 4.51
N THR A 443 1.76 14.32 3.48
CA THR A 443 0.43 14.93 3.44
C THR A 443 -0.68 13.88 3.52
N LEU A 444 -0.53 12.77 2.80
CA LEU A 444 -1.49 11.66 2.82
C LEU A 444 -1.54 10.97 4.19
N VAL A 445 -0.39 10.77 4.84
CA VAL A 445 -0.32 10.20 6.20
C VAL A 445 -1.05 11.10 7.20
N LYS A 446 -0.80 12.42 7.14
CA LYS A 446 -1.48 13.41 7.98
C LYS A 446 -2.98 13.43 7.73
N SER A 447 -3.40 13.35 6.46
CA SER A 447 -4.83 13.26 6.10
C SER A 447 -5.48 12.00 6.67
N ILE A 448 -4.80 10.84 6.63
CA ILE A 448 -5.31 9.59 7.22
C ILE A 448 -5.44 9.71 8.74
N LYS A 449 -4.46 10.36 9.41
CA LYS A 449 -4.49 10.60 10.87
C LYS A 449 -5.62 11.55 11.29
N ALA A 450 -5.92 12.55 10.46
CA ALA A 450 -6.94 13.56 10.73
C ALA A 450 -8.38 13.03 10.56
N LEU A 451 -8.58 11.86 9.95
CA LEU A 451 -9.92 11.29 9.77
C LEU A 451 -10.57 10.91 11.11
N PRO A 452 -11.90 11.13 11.27
CA PRO A 452 -12.60 10.84 12.52
C PRO A 452 -12.65 9.34 12.81
N ALA A 453 -12.11 8.93 13.96
CA ALA A 453 -12.03 7.53 14.35
C ALA A 453 -13.24 7.09 15.20
N ARG A 454 -14.30 6.64 14.52
CA ARG A 454 -15.58 6.23 15.14
C ARG A 454 -15.52 4.91 15.91
N SER A 455 -14.43 4.14 15.81
CA SER A 455 -14.27 2.85 16.49
C SER A 455 -12.83 2.62 16.97
N PRO A 456 -12.61 1.81 18.02
CA PRO A 456 -11.27 1.44 18.48
C PRO A 456 -10.43 0.74 17.41
N CYS A 457 -11.06 -0.06 16.53
CA CYS A 457 -10.36 -0.72 15.43
C CYS A 457 -9.90 0.29 14.36
N MET A 458 -10.68 1.33 14.07
CA MET A 458 -10.29 2.39 13.15
C MET A 458 -9.09 3.18 13.69
N LYS A 459 -9.09 3.52 14.99
CA LYS A 459 -7.94 4.18 15.65
C LYS A 459 -6.66 3.35 15.49
N ARG A 460 -6.73 2.05 15.81
CA ARG A 460 -5.59 1.13 15.67
C ARG A 460 -5.06 1.08 14.23
N LEU A 461 -5.95 1.02 13.24
CA LEU A 461 -5.57 1.03 11.83
C LEU A 461 -4.83 2.31 11.45
N GLN A 462 -5.38 3.48 11.80
CA GLN A 462 -4.74 4.77 11.53
C GLN A 462 -3.37 4.89 12.19
N THR A 463 -3.25 4.52 13.47
CA THR A 463 -1.98 4.53 14.20
C THR A 463 -0.94 3.66 13.50
N ASN A 464 -1.29 2.43 13.15
CA ASN A 464 -0.36 1.52 12.47
C ASN A 464 0.11 2.06 11.12
N ILE A 465 -0.80 2.65 10.32
CA ILE A 465 -0.45 3.29 9.05
C ILE A 465 0.52 4.45 9.28
N CYS A 466 0.24 5.31 10.27
CA CYS A 466 1.09 6.45 10.59
C CYS A 466 2.48 6.03 11.05
N THR A 467 2.57 5.08 11.97
CA THR A 467 3.85 4.57 12.50
C THR A 467 4.69 3.97 11.38
N ALA A 468 4.11 3.08 10.56
CA ALA A 468 4.83 2.47 9.44
C ALA A 468 5.30 3.52 8.42
N SER A 469 4.49 4.55 8.18
CA SER A 469 4.80 5.62 7.23
C SER A 469 5.89 6.56 7.73
N ASN A 470 5.89 6.89 9.03
CA ASN A 470 6.92 7.73 9.64
C ASN A 470 8.28 7.02 9.61
N ILE A 471 8.31 5.72 9.93
CA ILE A 471 9.53 4.89 9.81
C ILE A 471 10.04 4.91 8.37
N TYR A 472 9.14 4.76 7.39
CA TYR A 472 9.50 4.79 5.97
C TYR A 472 10.08 6.15 5.54
N LEU A 473 9.49 7.26 5.96
CA LEU A 473 9.99 8.61 5.67
C LEU A 473 11.39 8.83 6.26
N GLN A 474 11.58 8.48 7.54
CA GLN A 474 12.88 8.60 8.23
C GLN A 474 13.99 7.82 7.51
N GLN A 475 13.69 6.63 6.99
CA GLN A 475 14.66 5.79 6.31
C GLN A 475 15.07 6.34 4.93
N ASN A 476 14.16 6.97 4.20
CA ASN A 476 14.34 7.27 2.78
C ASN A 476 14.52 8.76 2.44
N MET A 477 14.31 9.67 3.41
CA MET A 477 14.45 11.13 3.18
C MET A 477 15.86 11.68 3.38
N LEU A 478 16.69 11.05 4.22
CA LEU A 478 18.05 11.51 4.54
C LEU A 478 18.95 11.80 3.31
N PRO A 479 19.01 10.96 2.26
CA PRO A 479 19.89 11.23 1.10
C PRO A 479 19.48 12.46 0.28
N LEU A 480 18.23 12.93 0.39
CA LEU A 480 17.73 14.06 -0.40
C LEU A 480 18.03 15.42 0.24
N GLN A 481 18.69 15.50 1.39
CA GLN A 481 19.03 16.80 1.98
C GLN A 481 20.44 17.29 1.59
N MET A 482 21.23 16.48 0.87
CA MET A 482 22.69 16.74 0.75
C MET A 482 23.19 17.18 -0.63
N LEU A 483 22.41 17.04 -1.72
CA LEU A 483 22.75 17.65 -3.02
C LEU A 483 23.04 19.16 -2.91
N PRO A 484 22.26 19.97 -2.16
CA PRO A 484 22.55 21.39 -2.01
C PRO A 484 23.86 21.67 -1.25
N ARG A 485 24.30 20.78 -0.36
CA ARG A 485 25.55 20.94 0.41
C ARG A 485 26.79 20.57 -0.41
N ILE A 486 26.69 19.60 -1.33
CA ILE A 486 27.78 19.25 -2.27
C ILE A 486 28.01 20.36 -3.32
N LEU A 487 27.00 21.21 -3.54
CA LEU A 487 26.97 22.23 -4.59
C LEU A 487 27.14 23.67 -4.09
N LYS A 488 27.22 23.91 -2.79
CA LYS A 488 27.58 25.24 -2.28
C LYS A 488 29.08 25.43 -2.49
N ASP A 489 29.44 26.43 -3.29
CA ASP A 489 30.83 26.89 -3.39
C ASP A 489 31.35 27.18 -1.97
N LYS A 490 32.58 26.73 -1.67
CA LYS A 490 33.24 27.03 -0.39
C LYS A 490 33.07 28.53 -0.10
N PRO A 491 32.66 28.94 1.10
CA PRO A 491 32.47 30.36 1.43
C PRO A 491 33.73 31.18 1.13
N GLU A 492 34.92 30.60 1.34
CA GLU A 492 36.22 31.18 0.95
C GLU A 492 36.36 31.42 -0.56
N ARG A 493 35.90 30.50 -1.42
CA ARG A 493 35.99 30.65 -2.88
C ARG A 493 35.07 31.79 -3.36
N LYS A 494 33.87 31.89 -2.80
CA LYS A 494 32.94 32.98 -3.11
C LYS A 494 33.47 34.34 -2.61
N GLN A 495 34.13 34.36 -1.47
CA GLN A 495 34.78 35.57 -0.94
C GLN A 495 35.97 35.99 -1.81
N LEU A 496 36.78 35.05 -2.30
CA LEU A 496 37.87 35.30 -3.25
C LEU A 496 37.35 35.80 -4.61
N PHE A 497 36.23 35.26 -5.12
CA PHE A 497 35.59 35.78 -6.34
C PHE A 497 35.06 37.21 -6.14
N ASN A 498 34.39 37.48 -5.02
CA ASN A 498 33.92 38.84 -4.74
C ASN A 498 35.10 39.83 -4.59
N GLN A 499 36.20 39.42 -3.95
CA GLN A 499 37.42 40.22 -3.83
C GLN A 499 38.07 40.46 -5.21
N LEU A 500 38.10 39.45 -6.06
CA LEU A 500 38.60 39.55 -7.43
C LEU A 500 37.78 40.55 -8.25
N ASP A 501 36.44 40.47 -8.19
CA ASP A 501 35.56 41.41 -8.89
C ASP A 501 35.78 42.86 -8.40
N THR A 502 35.92 43.07 -7.08
CA THR A 502 36.20 44.42 -6.55
C THR A 502 37.55 44.98 -7.02
N PHE A 503 38.61 44.15 -7.08
CA PHE A 503 39.91 44.62 -7.55
C PHE A 503 39.93 44.90 -9.06
N ILE A 504 39.19 44.12 -9.86
CA ILE A 504 39.02 44.38 -11.29
C ILE A 504 38.28 45.71 -11.51
N GLU A 505 37.22 45.99 -10.75
CA GLU A 505 36.49 47.25 -10.84
C GLU A 505 37.37 48.45 -10.45
N GLN A 506 38.16 48.32 -9.37
CA GLN A 506 39.14 49.33 -8.95
C GLN A 506 40.23 49.57 -10.00
N SER A 507 40.72 48.51 -10.64
CA SER A 507 41.70 48.59 -11.74
C SER A 507 41.14 49.39 -12.91
N ASN A 508 39.90 49.11 -13.33
CA ASN A 508 39.25 49.82 -14.44
C ASN A 508 39.03 51.31 -14.11
N LEU A 509 38.68 51.62 -12.86
CA LEU A 509 38.48 52.99 -12.41
C LEU A 509 39.80 53.78 -12.40
N ILE A 510 40.89 53.17 -11.95
CA ILE A 510 42.22 53.79 -11.96
C ILE A 510 42.74 53.98 -13.39
N GLU A 511 42.48 53.03 -14.29
CA GLU A 511 42.76 53.22 -15.73
C GLU A 511 42.02 54.42 -16.32
N SER A 512 40.76 54.66 -15.92
CA SER A 512 40.02 55.86 -16.30
C SER A 512 40.69 57.13 -15.75
N PHE A 513 41.05 57.16 -14.46
CA PHE A 513 41.72 58.31 -13.86
C PHE A 513 43.11 58.59 -14.44
N ILE A 514 43.83 57.55 -14.89
CA ILE A 514 45.10 57.71 -15.61
C ILE A 514 44.86 58.42 -16.95
N CYS A 515 43.81 58.05 -17.68
CA CYS A 515 43.43 58.72 -18.93
C CYS A 515 43.06 60.19 -18.69
N ASP A 516 42.27 60.48 -17.65
CA ASP A 516 41.85 61.84 -17.32
C ASP A 516 43.05 62.70 -16.89
N ALA A 517 43.90 62.21 -15.98
CA ALA A 517 45.10 62.91 -15.53
C ALA A 517 46.12 63.14 -16.67
N ALA A 518 46.20 62.21 -17.63
CA ALA A 518 47.02 62.36 -18.82
C ALA A 518 46.46 63.44 -19.77
N SER A 519 45.14 63.55 -19.89
CA SER A 519 44.48 64.60 -20.69
C SER A 519 44.64 66.01 -20.12
N GLU A 520 44.79 66.11 -18.79
CA GLU A 520 44.99 67.37 -18.07
C GLU A 520 46.48 67.75 -17.87
N GLY A 521 47.41 66.92 -18.34
CA GLY A 521 48.85 67.19 -18.26
C GLY A 521 49.48 67.01 -16.88
N ARG A 522 48.82 66.33 -15.94
CA ARG A 522 49.30 66.07 -14.58
C ARG A 522 50.21 64.85 -14.52
N THR A 523 51.47 65.03 -14.91
CA THR A 523 52.44 63.93 -15.11
C THR A 523 52.83 63.18 -13.83
N ASP A 524 52.88 63.86 -12.69
CA ASP A 524 53.17 63.25 -11.38
C ASP A 524 52.02 62.36 -10.90
N ASP A 525 50.77 62.78 -11.14
CA ASP A 525 49.57 62.00 -10.81
C ASP A 525 49.50 60.72 -11.66
N VAL A 526 49.78 60.83 -12.97
CA VAL A 526 49.86 59.68 -13.89
C VAL A 526 50.89 58.65 -13.43
N LYS A 527 52.06 59.10 -12.95
CA LYS A 527 53.11 58.20 -12.46
C LYS A 527 52.68 57.45 -11.20
N THR A 528 52.02 58.16 -10.28
CA THR A 528 51.53 57.59 -9.01
C THR A 528 50.40 56.58 -9.26
N LEU A 529 49.42 56.94 -10.09
CA LEU A 529 48.29 56.07 -10.44
C LEU A 529 48.72 54.80 -11.19
N LYS A 530 49.75 54.90 -12.06
CA LYS A 530 50.33 53.72 -12.73
C LYS A 530 51.00 52.74 -11.74
N SER A 531 51.62 53.24 -10.67
CA SER A 531 52.19 52.39 -9.62
C SER A 531 51.08 51.64 -8.87
N SER A 532 50.01 52.35 -8.50
CA SER A 532 48.85 51.73 -7.84
C SER A 532 48.12 50.71 -8.73
N LEU A 533 48.07 50.95 -10.05
CA LEU A 533 47.52 50.00 -11.00
C LEU A 533 48.35 48.70 -11.07
N GLN A 534 49.68 48.80 -11.03
CA GLN A 534 50.56 47.63 -11.01
C GLN A 534 50.40 46.80 -9.74
N GLU A 535 50.22 47.45 -8.58
CA GLU A 535 49.94 46.77 -7.31
C GLU A 535 48.60 46.02 -7.34
N LEU A 536 47.54 46.65 -7.87
CA LEU A 536 46.23 46.00 -8.02
C LEU A 536 46.28 44.82 -9.00
N GLN A 537 47.00 44.95 -10.12
CA GLN A 537 47.20 43.86 -11.08
C GLN A 537 47.94 42.68 -10.44
N HIS A 538 48.94 42.95 -9.59
CA HIS A 538 49.63 41.90 -8.85
C HIS A 538 48.71 41.16 -7.87
N GLU A 539 47.85 41.86 -7.14
CA GLU A 539 46.85 41.26 -6.24
C GLU A 539 45.79 40.44 -7.00
N ILE A 540 45.34 40.93 -8.16
CA ILE A 540 44.44 40.19 -9.06
C ILE A 540 45.07 38.86 -9.49
N ASP A 541 46.34 38.87 -9.89
CA ASP A 541 47.06 37.66 -10.32
C ASP A 541 47.29 36.69 -9.15
N GLN A 542 47.57 37.20 -7.95
CA GLN A 542 47.66 36.36 -6.75
C GLN A 542 46.33 35.67 -6.40
N ILE A 543 45.21 36.39 -6.51
CA ILE A 543 43.87 35.81 -6.23
C ILE A 543 43.47 34.81 -7.31
N ARG A 544 43.79 35.07 -8.58
CA ARG A 544 43.58 34.11 -9.69
C ARG A 544 44.36 32.81 -9.47
N SER A 545 45.63 32.91 -9.07
CA SER A 545 46.47 31.75 -8.73
C SER A 545 45.93 30.92 -7.56
N LYS A 546 45.17 31.53 -6.63
CA LYS A 546 44.48 30.83 -5.52
C LYS A 546 43.13 30.20 -5.94
N LEU A 547 42.59 30.54 -7.11
CA LEU A 547 41.28 30.10 -7.61
C LEU A 547 41.36 28.95 -8.63
N ASP A 548 42.53 28.77 -9.26
CA ASP A 548 42.95 27.61 -10.06
C ASP A 548 43.28 26.40 -9.16
#